data_AF-A0A7X0FMA8-F1
#
_entry.id   AF-A0A7X0FMA8-F1
#
_cell.length_a   1.000
_cell.length_b   1.000
_cell.length_c   1.000
_cell.angle_alpha   90.00
_cell.angle_beta   90.00
_cell.angle_gamma   90.00
#
_symmetry.space_group_name_H-M   'P 1'
#
loop_
_entity.id
_entity.type
_entity.pdbx_description
1 polymer ?
#
loop_
_entity_poly.entity_id
_entity_poly.type
_entity_poly.pdbx_seq_one_letter_code
_entity_poly.pdbx_strand_id
1 'polypeptide(L)'
;MPSRYPRRRLRSAGAAAVVLTAALSALPGCSESSADADRELPTLTHTAIQHVLTTSGAEARELSGTLVVEPHGCLTWRSVDAEHATNGSWIVWPDAATLDADVVLLPSGRHVGQGSRLDVTAAYVALDQLPGGEDEASYLGEYGRACDADERGVLLILDFAD
;
A
#
# COMPACT_ATOMS: atom_id res chain seq x y z
N MET A 1 1.80 -41.74 -27.39
CA MET A 1 0.58 -42.44 -26.90
C MET A 1 -0.24 -41.45 -26.08
N PRO A 2 -1.43 -41.02 -26.53
CA PRO A 2 -2.27 -40.07 -25.81
C PRO A 2 -3.21 -40.82 -24.85
N SER A 3 -3.01 -40.66 -23.53
CA SER A 3 -3.96 -41.15 -22.53
C SER A 3 -5.08 -40.14 -22.33
N ARG A 4 -6.25 -40.46 -22.88
CA ARG A 4 -7.52 -39.73 -22.73
C ARG A 4 -8.11 -40.10 -21.35
N TYR A 5 -8.14 -39.18 -20.41
CA TYR A 5 -8.94 -39.38 -19.19
C TYR A 5 -10.40 -38.96 -19.40
N PRO A 6 -11.38 -39.82 -19.05
CA PRO A 6 -12.79 -39.57 -19.29
C PRO A 6 -13.39 -38.57 -18.30
N ARG A 7 -14.19 -37.65 -18.84
CA ARG A 7 -15.10 -36.76 -18.12
C ARG A 7 -16.17 -37.59 -17.39
N ARG A 8 -16.16 -37.61 -16.05
CA ARG A 8 -17.32 -38.03 -15.26
C ARG A 8 -18.21 -36.82 -14.98
N ARG A 9 -19.31 -36.72 -15.72
CA ARG A 9 -20.49 -35.97 -15.32
C ARG A 9 -21.26 -36.82 -14.31
N LEU A 10 -21.47 -36.29 -13.11
CA LEU A 10 -22.52 -36.79 -12.21
C LEU A 10 -23.49 -35.65 -11.93
N ARG A 11 -24.67 -35.81 -12.53
CA ARG A 11 -25.92 -35.14 -12.17
C ARG A 11 -26.36 -35.67 -10.81
N SER A 12 -26.94 -34.80 -9.98
CA SER A 12 -28.07 -35.03 -9.05
C SER A 12 -28.11 -33.80 -8.12
N ALA A 13 -28.98 -32.80 -8.34
CA ALA A 13 -30.42 -32.80 -8.06
C ALA A 13 -30.72 -33.24 -6.61
N GLY A 14 -30.54 -32.31 -5.68
CA GLY A 14 -31.00 -32.41 -4.30
C GLY A 14 -31.58 -31.06 -3.88
N ALA A 15 -32.84 -30.83 -4.24
CA ALA A 15 -33.61 -29.71 -3.73
C ALA A 15 -34.03 -30.03 -2.29
N ALA A 16 -33.35 -29.43 -1.32
CA ALA A 16 -33.79 -29.42 0.07
C ALA A 16 -34.25 -28.00 0.39
N ALA A 17 -35.56 -27.79 0.32
CA ALA A 17 -36.23 -26.61 0.81
C ALA A 17 -36.11 -26.58 2.35
N VAL A 18 -35.42 -25.58 2.88
CA VAL A 18 -35.51 -25.22 4.29
C VAL A 18 -36.22 -23.86 4.35
N VAL A 19 -37.47 -23.92 4.77
CA VAL A 19 -38.27 -22.76 5.19
C VAL A 19 -37.66 -22.26 6.50
N LEU A 20 -36.90 -21.18 6.44
CA LEU A 20 -36.41 -20.47 7.61
C LEU A 20 -37.17 -19.15 7.73
N THR A 21 -38.01 -19.13 8.77
CA THR A 21 -38.76 -18.01 9.34
C THR A 21 -38.01 -16.69 9.26
N ALA A 22 -38.57 -15.76 8.49
CA ALA A 22 -38.18 -14.35 8.46
C ALA A 22 -38.56 -13.68 9.80
N ALA A 23 -37.62 -13.68 10.75
CA ALA A 23 -37.67 -12.79 11.89
C ALA A 23 -37.24 -11.40 11.42
N LEU A 24 -38.23 -10.51 11.20
CA LEU A 24 -38.02 -9.07 11.05
C LEU A 24 -37.37 -8.54 12.34
N SER A 25 -36.04 -8.51 12.35
CA SER A 25 -35.27 -7.76 13.32
C SER A 25 -34.93 -6.44 12.66
N ALA A 26 -35.70 -5.40 12.97
CA ALA A 26 -35.32 -4.03 12.69
C ALA A 26 -34.07 -3.72 13.53
N LEU A 27 -32.90 -4.06 13.01
CA LEU A 27 -31.65 -3.56 13.53
C LEU A 27 -31.62 -2.07 13.21
N PRO A 28 -31.43 -1.18 14.20
CA PRO A 28 -31.10 0.21 13.91
C PRO A 28 -29.89 0.17 12.98
N GLY A 29 -30.00 0.88 11.85
CA GLY A 29 -28.98 0.87 10.81
C GLY A 29 -27.61 0.99 11.45
N CYS A 30 -26.81 -0.07 11.31
CA CYS A 30 -25.37 0.08 11.26
C CYS A 30 -25.15 0.98 10.05
N SER A 31 -25.21 2.28 10.27
CA SER A 31 -24.42 3.19 9.47
C SER A 31 -23.00 2.67 9.65
N GLU A 32 -22.55 1.86 8.70
CA GLU A 32 -21.16 1.85 8.28
C GLU A 32 -20.87 3.32 8.00
N SER A 33 -20.53 4.04 9.06
CA SER A 33 -19.68 5.19 8.98
C SER A 33 -18.43 4.60 8.40
N SER A 34 -18.37 4.57 7.06
CA SER A 34 -17.12 4.59 6.32
C SER A 34 -16.40 5.78 6.95
N ALA A 35 -15.58 5.45 7.94
CA ALA A 35 -14.64 6.37 8.53
C ALA A 35 -13.66 6.64 7.40
N ASP A 36 -14.07 7.53 6.50
CA ASP A 36 -13.20 8.46 5.81
C ASP A 36 -12.56 9.32 6.91
N ALA A 37 -11.81 8.67 7.80
CA ALA A 37 -10.81 9.35 8.59
C ALA A 37 -9.89 9.93 7.54
N ASP A 38 -9.75 11.26 7.55
CA ASP A 38 -8.86 12.03 6.68
C ASP A 38 -7.47 11.36 6.70
N ARG A 39 -7.26 10.43 5.76
CA ARG A 39 -6.07 9.60 5.72
C ARG A 39 -4.98 10.50 5.15
N GLU A 40 -4.06 10.92 6.00
CA GLU A 40 -2.94 11.73 5.53
C GLU A 40 -1.93 10.86 4.78
N LEU A 41 -1.35 11.42 3.72
CA LEU A 41 -0.27 10.79 3.00
C LEU A 41 1.03 10.95 3.80
N PRO A 42 1.78 9.87 4.09
CA PRO A 42 3.06 9.99 4.75
C PRO A 42 4.04 10.69 3.81
N THR A 43 4.37 11.93 4.14
CA THR A 43 5.18 12.80 3.29
C THR A 43 6.41 13.32 4.01
N LEU A 44 7.46 13.63 3.23
CA LEU A 44 8.63 14.36 3.69
C LEU A 44 8.94 15.53 2.77
N THR A 45 9.38 16.63 3.37
CA THR A 45 9.89 17.78 2.62
C THR A 45 11.20 17.45 1.93
N HIS A 46 11.54 18.16 0.86
CA HIS A 46 12.82 18.00 0.17
C HIS A 46 14.02 18.10 1.13
N THR A 47 13.99 19.05 2.07
CA THR A 47 15.06 19.23 3.07
C THR A 47 15.18 18.02 4.00
N ALA A 48 14.04 17.47 4.45
CA ALA A 48 14.03 16.28 5.30
C ALA A 48 14.55 15.05 4.55
N ILE A 49 14.13 14.86 3.29
CA ILE A 49 14.64 13.82 2.40
C ILE A 49 16.17 13.89 2.30
N GLN A 50 16.73 15.06 1.96
CA GLN A 50 18.18 15.23 1.82
C GLN A 50 18.93 14.94 3.13
N HIS A 51 18.34 15.32 4.26
CA HIS A 51 18.89 15.00 5.57
C HIS A 51 18.95 13.48 5.80
N VAL A 52 17.84 12.77 5.55
CA VAL A 52 17.77 11.30 5.67
C VAL A 52 18.80 10.61 4.77
N LEU A 53 18.92 11.03 3.51
CA LEU A 53 19.92 10.44 2.59
C LEU A 53 21.35 10.63 3.10
N THR A 54 21.64 11.83 3.62
CA THR A 54 22.98 12.16 4.13
C THR A 54 23.32 11.36 5.39
N THR A 55 22.38 11.20 6.32
CA THR A 55 22.60 10.52 7.60
C THR A 55 22.59 9.00 7.48
N SER A 56 21.70 8.44 6.65
CA SER A 56 21.62 7.00 6.40
C SER A 56 22.73 6.48 5.48
N GLY A 57 23.27 7.36 4.62
CA GLY A 57 24.16 6.95 3.53
C GLY A 57 23.44 6.20 2.41
N ALA A 58 22.10 6.23 2.37
CA ALA A 58 21.31 5.58 1.34
C ALA A 58 21.50 6.25 -0.03
N GLU A 59 21.60 5.43 -1.06
CA GLU A 59 21.77 5.90 -2.44
C GLU A 59 20.43 6.01 -3.15
N ALA A 60 20.25 7.12 -3.87
CA ALA A 60 19.15 7.28 -4.81
C ALA A 60 19.33 6.36 -6.02
N ARG A 61 18.26 5.65 -6.41
CA ARG A 61 18.24 4.74 -7.56
C ARG A 61 16.95 4.90 -8.34
N GLU A 62 17.06 4.75 -9.66
CA GLU A 62 15.89 4.61 -10.53
C GLU A 62 15.26 3.23 -10.32
N LEU A 63 13.96 3.19 -10.07
CA LEU A 63 13.20 1.98 -9.83
C LEU A 63 11.90 1.99 -10.65
N SER A 64 11.51 0.81 -11.12
CA SER A 64 10.22 0.57 -11.79
C SER A 64 9.40 -0.41 -10.96
N GLY A 65 8.11 -0.13 -10.81
CA GLY A 65 7.22 -0.98 -10.02
C GLY A 65 5.76 -0.56 -10.12
N THR A 66 4.95 -1.06 -9.21
CA THR A 66 3.53 -0.70 -9.11
C THR A 66 3.17 -0.32 -7.69
N LEU A 67 2.32 0.69 -7.57
CA LEU A 67 1.68 1.05 -6.31
C LEU A 67 0.71 -0.05 -5.87
N VAL A 68 0.80 -0.45 -4.61
CA VAL A 68 -0.15 -1.35 -3.96
C VAL A 68 -0.79 -0.60 -2.78
N VAL A 69 -2.12 -0.69 -2.69
CA VAL A 69 -2.93 -0.18 -1.59
C VAL A 69 -3.35 -1.39 -0.78
N GLU A 70 -2.78 -1.52 0.41
CA GLU A 70 -3.09 -2.61 1.33
C GLU A 70 -4.48 -2.42 1.97
N PRO A 71 -5.12 -3.49 2.48
CA PRO A 71 -6.47 -3.40 3.06
C PRO A 71 -6.63 -2.42 4.23
N HIS A 72 -5.53 -2.11 4.91
CA HIS A 72 -5.46 -1.18 6.04
C HIS A 72 -5.02 0.24 5.62
N GLY A 73 -4.90 0.50 4.31
CA GLY A 73 -4.62 1.82 3.75
C GLY A 73 -3.15 2.12 3.52
N CYS A 74 -2.23 1.21 3.86
CA CYS A 74 -0.81 1.39 3.60
C CYS A 74 -0.53 1.35 2.10
N LEU A 75 0.29 2.29 1.65
CA LEU A 75 0.78 2.36 0.29
C LEU A 75 2.14 1.66 0.24
N THR A 76 2.20 0.52 -0.45
CA THR A 76 3.41 -0.31 -0.54
C THR A 76 3.90 -0.40 -1.98
N TRP A 77 5.21 -0.64 -2.12
CA TRP A 77 5.86 -0.81 -3.41
C TRP A 77 5.86 -2.28 -3.83
N ARG A 78 5.36 -2.59 -5.02
CA ARG A 78 5.62 -3.89 -5.65
C ARG A 78 6.62 -3.72 -6.77
N SER A 79 7.81 -4.26 -6.57
CA SER A 79 8.89 -4.23 -7.55
C SER A 79 8.54 -5.07 -8.78
N VAL A 80 9.06 -4.69 -9.95
CA VAL A 80 9.01 -5.55 -11.15
C VAL A 80 9.81 -6.84 -10.96
N ASP A 81 10.83 -6.79 -10.11
CA ASP A 81 11.58 -7.95 -9.63
C ASP A 81 11.12 -8.29 -8.19
N ALA A 82 10.39 -9.39 -8.05
CA ALA A 82 9.77 -9.79 -6.79
C ALA A 82 10.78 -10.17 -5.69
N GLU A 83 12.03 -10.50 -6.07
CA GLU A 83 13.11 -10.82 -5.12
C GLU A 83 13.90 -9.57 -4.69
N HIS A 84 13.63 -8.41 -5.29
CA HIS A 84 14.31 -7.17 -4.96
C HIS A 84 13.98 -6.72 -3.53
N ALA A 85 14.97 -6.18 -2.81
CA ALA A 85 14.86 -5.81 -1.40
C ALA A 85 13.78 -4.75 -1.09
N THR A 86 13.38 -3.96 -2.10
CA THR A 86 12.34 -2.94 -1.97
C THR A 86 10.92 -3.50 -2.16
N ASN A 87 10.78 -4.79 -2.49
CA ASN A 87 9.48 -5.39 -2.71
C ASN A 87 8.71 -5.50 -1.38
N GLY A 88 7.52 -4.91 -1.35
CA GLY A 88 6.67 -4.83 -0.17
C GLY A 88 6.98 -3.66 0.77
N SER A 89 7.98 -2.81 0.46
CA SER A 89 8.34 -1.68 1.30
C SER A 89 7.25 -0.64 1.37
N TRP A 90 7.09 -0.02 2.55
CA TRP A 90 6.15 1.07 2.76
C TRP A 90 6.65 2.35 2.09
N ILE A 91 5.77 3.10 1.43
CA ILE A 91 6.15 4.27 0.64
C ILE A 91 5.97 5.55 1.46
N VAL A 92 7.03 6.35 1.51
CA VAL A 92 6.98 7.75 1.96
C VAL A 92 7.15 8.66 0.75
N TRP A 93 6.22 9.60 0.60
CA TRP A 93 6.07 10.45 -0.57
C TRP A 93 6.79 11.79 -0.39
N PRO A 94 7.17 12.48 -1.47
CA PRO A 94 7.52 13.88 -1.39
C PRO A 94 6.29 14.71 -0.99
N ASP A 95 6.49 15.79 -0.22
CA ASP A 95 5.45 16.71 0.26
C ASP A 95 4.61 17.40 -0.82
N ALA A 96 5.07 17.39 -2.07
CA ALA A 96 4.30 17.87 -3.21
C ALA A 96 3.20 16.90 -3.67
N ALA A 97 3.19 15.65 -3.20
CA ALA A 97 2.12 14.69 -3.48
C ALA A 97 1.02 14.78 -2.43
N THR A 98 -0.24 14.58 -2.84
CA THR A 98 -1.40 14.62 -1.94
C THR A 98 -2.27 13.38 -2.11
N LEU A 99 -2.96 12.96 -1.05
CA LEU A 99 -3.98 11.91 -1.16
C LEU A 99 -5.35 12.52 -1.46
N ASP A 100 -6.05 11.96 -2.44
CA ASP A 100 -7.45 12.22 -2.74
C ASP A 100 -8.21 10.88 -2.74
N ALA A 101 -8.98 10.63 -1.68
CA ALA A 101 -9.58 9.33 -1.38
C ALA A 101 -8.53 8.20 -1.35
N ASP A 102 -8.55 7.29 -2.33
CA ASP A 102 -7.62 6.15 -2.45
C ASP A 102 -6.58 6.34 -3.56
N VAL A 103 -6.39 7.58 -4.01
CA VAL A 103 -5.53 7.92 -5.14
C VAL A 103 -4.54 8.99 -4.73
N VAL A 104 -3.27 8.82 -5.10
CA VAL A 104 -2.24 9.84 -4.92
C VAL A 104 -2.22 10.75 -6.14
N LEU A 105 -2.38 12.05 -5.90
CA LEU A 105 -2.17 13.10 -6.90
C LEU A 105 -0.69 13.49 -6.88
N LEU A 106 -0.02 13.28 -8.02
CA LEU A 106 1.38 13.65 -8.22
C LEU A 106 1.51 15.14 -8.59
N PRO A 107 2.69 15.76 -8.40
CA PRO A 107 2.95 17.14 -8.81
C PRO A 107 2.69 17.42 -10.30
N SER A 108 2.83 16.40 -11.15
CA SER A 108 2.52 16.48 -12.59
C SER A 108 1.03 16.52 -12.91
N GLY A 109 0.15 16.37 -11.91
CA GLY A 109 -1.29 16.27 -12.07
C GLY A 109 -1.78 14.85 -12.35
N ARG A 110 -0.87 13.86 -12.39
CA ARG A 110 -1.22 12.46 -12.61
C ARG A 110 -1.83 11.85 -11.35
N HIS A 111 -2.95 11.16 -11.52
CA HIS A 111 -3.58 10.34 -10.49
C HIS A 111 -3.01 8.92 -10.52
N VAL A 112 -2.47 8.45 -9.39
CA VAL A 112 -1.93 7.09 -9.26
C VAL A 112 -2.57 6.37 -8.07
N GLY A 113 -3.16 5.21 -8.34
CA GLY A 113 -3.81 4.36 -7.34
C GLY A 113 -3.39 2.91 -7.47
N GLN A 114 -4.16 2.00 -6.87
CA GLN A 114 -3.91 0.55 -6.90
C GLN A 114 -3.52 0.03 -8.28
N GLY A 115 -2.35 -0.62 -8.36
CA GLY A 115 -1.84 -1.25 -9.59
C GLY A 115 -1.22 -0.29 -10.61
N SER A 116 -1.21 1.02 -10.34
CA SER A 116 -0.57 2.00 -11.23
C SER A 116 0.92 1.72 -11.32
N ARG A 117 1.46 1.72 -12.53
CA ARG A 117 2.90 1.65 -12.76
C ARG A 117 3.54 2.98 -12.40
N LEU A 118 4.69 2.90 -11.73
CA LEU A 118 5.50 4.03 -11.34
C LEU A 118 6.95 3.75 -11.75
N ASP A 119 7.56 4.76 -12.37
CA ASP A 119 8.99 4.83 -12.61
C ASP A 119 9.48 6.04 -11.77
N VAL A 120 10.37 5.79 -10.81
CA VAL A 120 10.72 6.76 -9.76
C VAL A 120 12.21 6.77 -9.51
N THR A 121 12.71 7.89 -9.02
CA THR A 121 13.99 7.91 -8.29
C THR A 121 13.66 7.79 -6.81
N ALA A 122 14.21 6.78 -6.14
CA ALA A 122 13.90 6.47 -4.74
C ALA A 122 15.13 6.01 -3.97
N ALA A 123 15.05 6.07 -2.64
CA ALA A 123 16.04 5.47 -1.74
C ALA A 123 15.36 4.49 -0.78
N TYR A 124 16.07 3.42 -0.44
CA TYR A 124 15.61 2.44 0.55
C TYR A 124 16.29 2.72 1.90
N VAL A 125 15.49 2.90 2.94
CA VAL A 125 15.94 3.24 4.29
C VAL A 125 15.19 2.41 5.34
N ALA A 126 15.78 2.27 6.53
CA ALA A 126 15.07 1.72 7.68
C ALA A 126 14.13 2.76 8.30
N LEU A 127 13.09 2.30 9.01
CA LEU A 127 12.11 3.20 9.63
C LEU A 127 12.77 4.17 10.63
N ASP A 128 13.69 3.67 11.45
CA ASP A 128 14.43 4.46 12.45
C ASP A 128 15.33 5.56 11.85
N GLN A 129 15.57 5.53 10.53
CA GLN A 129 16.30 6.57 9.82
C GLN A 129 15.40 7.74 9.39
N LEU A 130 14.08 7.60 9.49
CA LEU A 130 13.14 8.70 9.24
C LEU A 130 13.05 9.64 10.45
N PRO A 131 12.70 10.93 10.24
CA PRO A 131 12.42 11.85 11.34
C PRO A 131 11.31 11.30 12.27
N GLY A 132 11.69 10.98 13.50
CA GLY A 132 10.78 10.40 14.50
C GLY A 132 10.49 8.91 14.31
N GLY A 133 11.03 8.23 13.31
CA GLY A 133 10.72 6.82 13.04
C GLY A 133 11.07 5.86 14.20
N GLU A 134 12.07 6.21 15.00
CA GLU A 134 12.43 5.50 16.24
C GLU A 134 11.42 5.69 17.38
N ASP A 135 10.63 6.76 17.37
CA ASP A 135 9.65 7.11 18.40
C ASP A 135 8.28 6.55 18.06
N GLU A 136 7.74 5.66 18.89
CA GLU A 136 6.42 5.05 18.67
C GLU A 136 5.26 6.03 18.77
N ALA A 137 5.45 7.17 19.41
CA ALA A 137 4.43 8.21 19.50
C ALA A 137 4.49 9.23 18.35
N SER A 138 5.50 9.14 17.47
CA SER A 138 5.58 10.02 16.30
C SER A 138 4.71 9.50 15.17
N TYR A 139 4.23 10.42 14.32
CA TYR A 139 3.39 10.06 13.18
C TYR A 139 4.04 9.01 12.25
N LEU A 140 5.30 9.21 11.85
CA LEU A 140 5.99 8.25 10.97
C LEU A 140 6.34 6.96 11.70
N GLY A 141 6.68 7.01 12.99
CA GLY A 141 6.97 5.83 13.78
C GLY A 141 5.75 4.94 13.98
N GLU A 142 4.64 5.49 14.45
CA GLU A 142 3.37 4.76 14.63
C GLU A 142 2.88 4.19 13.29
N TYR A 143 2.72 5.05 12.29
CA TYR A 143 2.13 4.67 11.01
C TYR A 143 3.04 3.69 10.23
N GLY A 144 4.36 3.91 10.26
CA GLY A 144 5.32 3.02 9.61
C GLY A 144 5.26 1.60 10.15
N ARG A 145 5.21 1.42 11.48
CA ARG A 145 5.07 0.08 12.09
C ARG A 145 3.72 -0.56 11.79
N ALA A 146 2.65 0.22 11.76
CA ALA A 146 1.34 -0.27 11.33
C ALA A 146 1.35 -0.75 9.86
N CYS A 147 2.31 -0.29 9.05
CA CYS A 147 2.56 -0.71 7.68
C CYS A 147 3.72 -1.71 7.53
N ASP A 148 4.17 -2.36 8.62
CA ASP A 148 5.29 -3.32 8.65
C ASP A 148 6.63 -2.76 8.11
N ALA A 149 6.89 -1.46 8.32
CA ALA A 149 8.12 -0.82 7.85
C ALA A 149 9.38 -1.28 8.60
N ASP A 150 9.26 -1.86 9.79
CA ASP A 150 10.40 -2.44 10.52
C ASP A 150 10.91 -3.71 9.82
N GLU A 151 10.01 -4.52 9.27
CA GLU A 151 10.35 -5.76 8.58
C GLU A 151 10.68 -5.54 7.09
N ARG A 152 9.97 -4.61 6.45
CA ARG A 152 10.03 -4.41 4.99
C ARG A 152 10.81 -3.17 4.56
N GLY A 153 11.16 -2.32 5.51
CA GLY A 153 11.80 -1.03 5.28
C GLY A 153 10.89 -0.01 4.60
N VAL A 154 11.48 1.15 4.32
CA VAL A 154 10.82 2.31 3.73
C VAL A 154 11.41 2.60 2.35
N LEU A 155 10.53 2.80 1.37
CA LEU A 155 10.89 3.36 0.09
C LEU A 155 10.58 4.86 0.08
N LEU A 156 11.62 5.67 0.15
CA LEU A 156 11.53 7.12 0.10
C LEU A 156 11.54 7.59 -1.35
N ILE A 157 10.41 8.10 -1.84
CA ILE A 157 10.31 8.63 -3.21
C ILE A 157 10.93 10.03 -3.26
N LEU A 158 11.90 10.20 -4.16
CA LEU A 158 12.65 11.44 -4.34
C LEU A 158 12.14 12.23 -5.54
N ASP A 159 11.83 11.52 -6.64
CA ASP A 159 11.34 12.11 -7.88
C ASP A 159 10.56 11.08 -8.71
N PHE A 160 9.78 11.57 -9.68
CA PHE A 160 9.03 10.76 -10.64
C PHE A 160 9.64 10.91 -12.04
N ALA A 161 9.86 9.79 -12.72
CA ALA A 161 10.17 9.82 -14.14
C ALA A 161 8.85 9.96 -14.92
N ASP A 162 8.59 11.16 -15.43
CA ASP A 162 7.47 11.45 -16.34
C ASP A 162 7.86 11.26 -17.82
#